data_AF-A0A7X8CYK0-F1
#
_entry.id   AF-A0A7X8CYK0-F1
#
_cell.length_a   1.000
_cell.length_b   1.000
_cell.length_c   1.000
_cell.angle_alpha   90.00
_cell.angle_beta   90.00
_cell.angle_gamma   90.00
#
_symmetry.space_group_name_H-M   'P 1'
#
loop_
_entity.id
_entity.type
_entity.pdbx_description
1 polymer ?
#
loop_
_entity_poly.entity_id
_entity_poly.type
_entity_poly.pdbx_seq_one_letter_code
_entity_poly.pdbx_strand_id
1 'polypeptide(L)'
;MGCQFENLANRDGFNASVRQIKSTIGVVERVAAKENLADLIAELLDEKSITQESVPPLVSMVLVDKFGYFSLSENLPSQGDLGNVSSAVAGWNAVDLVAVYYHPDLGPIAVNPKNPAHLARLEHLNKYELLVVYAGAFGRKVDPKLLETATRSLLDLFAGKAVKPPVSLLKGDCAYRAKPAAGAKAAPKGKPPAKDRAAGKGAPSGKKAAAKVIPAPAPVPKKAATVAEESAAAAPALRPGVRMTPMYSVLVTNELFHNGNVEAWKRIIESYRAKHPDLDVIVYYDRERITNLNALFKWGKVKRGTTIQFAVVGEQIGDVAKLLRYLQQGASHMFEAFLKGPVNSVLPLF
;
A
#
# COMPACT_ATOMS: atom_id res chain seq x y z
N MET A 1 3.79 25.37 -19.74
CA MET A 1 4.62 24.27 -20.30
C MET A 1 6.04 24.50 -19.82
N GLY A 2 6.54 23.64 -18.93
CA GLY A 2 7.96 23.67 -18.52
C GLY A 2 8.84 23.06 -19.61
N CYS A 3 10.13 23.42 -19.62
CA CYS A 3 11.10 22.86 -20.56
C CYS A 3 11.31 21.38 -20.23
N GLN A 4 11.28 20.47 -21.23
CA GLN A 4 11.43 19.02 -21.02
C GLN A 4 12.71 18.63 -20.27
N PHE A 5 13.74 19.48 -20.29
CA PHE A 5 15.03 19.23 -19.66
C PHE A 5 15.27 20.08 -18.41
N GLU A 6 14.25 20.79 -17.92
CA GLU A 6 14.37 21.67 -16.75
C GLU A 6 14.80 20.90 -15.50
N ASN A 7 14.29 19.66 -15.34
CA ASN A 7 14.70 18.75 -14.27
C ASN A 7 16.14 18.21 -14.43
N LEU A 8 16.76 18.30 -15.61
CA LEU A 8 18.16 17.90 -15.82
C LEU A 8 19.13 19.08 -15.69
N ALA A 9 18.62 20.32 -15.59
CA ALA A 9 19.44 21.54 -15.58
C ALA A 9 20.17 21.77 -14.27
N ASN A 10 19.80 21.08 -13.18
CA ASN A 10 20.49 21.15 -11.90
C ASN A 10 20.96 19.78 -11.44
N ARG A 11 21.99 19.77 -10.58
CA ARG A 11 22.66 18.55 -10.10
C ARG A 11 21.68 17.59 -9.43
N ASP A 12 20.73 18.11 -8.66
CA ASP A 12 19.84 17.28 -7.85
C ASP A 12 18.81 16.57 -8.72
N GLY A 13 18.20 17.27 -9.67
CA GLY A 13 17.30 16.70 -10.65
C GLY A 13 18.01 15.74 -11.62
N PHE A 14 19.22 16.07 -12.08
CA PHE A 14 20.05 15.15 -12.87
C PHE A 14 20.34 13.85 -12.12
N ASN A 15 20.78 13.95 -10.86
CA ASN A 15 21.07 12.77 -10.03
C ASN A 15 19.81 11.95 -9.74
N ALA A 16 18.66 12.60 -9.53
CA ALA A 16 17.37 11.92 -9.36
C ALA A 16 16.99 11.14 -10.63
N SER A 17 17.13 11.75 -11.82
CA SER A 17 16.90 11.08 -13.09
C SER A 17 17.84 9.89 -13.31
N VAL A 18 19.14 10.03 -12.99
CA VAL A 18 20.10 8.93 -13.11
C VAL A 18 19.75 7.78 -12.17
N ARG A 19 19.34 8.06 -10.92
CA ARG A 19 18.88 7.02 -9.98
C ARG A 19 17.64 6.31 -10.50
N GLN A 20 16.68 7.05 -11.04
CA GLN A 20 15.48 6.48 -11.63
C GLN A 20 15.81 5.57 -12.82
N ILE A 21 16.68 6.00 -13.73
CA ILE A 21 17.13 5.21 -14.88
C ILE A 21 17.81 3.92 -14.40
N LYS A 22 18.71 3.99 -13.41
CA LYS A 22 19.38 2.80 -12.85
C LYS A 22 18.40 1.84 -12.20
N SER A 23 17.44 2.35 -11.44
CA SER A 23 16.37 1.54 -10.82
C SER A 23 15.57 0.80 -11.89
N THR A 24 15.12 1.52 -12.91
CA THR A 24 14.43 0.98 -14.07
C THR A 24 15.23 -0.11 -14.80
N ILE A 25 16.54 0.10 -15.01
CA ILE A 25 17.40 -0.93 -15.63
C ILE A 25 17.44 -2.19 -14.77
N GLY A 26 17.55 -2.05 -13.44
CA GLY A 26 17.46 -3.17 -12.52
C GLY A 26 16.12 -3.91 -12.60
N VAL A 27 15.00 -3.20 -12.76
CA VAL A 27 13.68 -3.81 -13.00
C VAL A 27 13.68 -4.62 -14.30
N VAL A 28 14.23 -4.07 -15.40
CA VAL A 28 14.32 -4.77 -16.69
C VAL A 28 15.15 -6.06 -16.56
N GLU A 29 16.26 -6.04 -15.84
CA GLU A 29 17.09 -7.22 -15.62
C GLU A 29 16.33 -8.31 -14.84
N ARG A 30 15.56 -7.93 -13.82
CA ARG A 30 14.73 -8.86 -13.04
C ARG A 30 13.57 -9.44 -13.85
N VAL A 31 12.94 -8.63 -14.70
CA VAL A 31 11.92 -9.14 -15.63
C VAL A 31 12.54 -10.09 -16.66
N ALA A 32 13.74 -9.81 -17.17
CA ALA A 32 14.47 -10.75 -18.03
C ALA A 32 14.80 -12.07 -17.30
N ALA A 33 15.01 -12.01 -15.98
CA ALA A 33 15.17 -13.18 -15.11
C ALA A 33 13.86 -13.89 -14.75
N LYS A 34 12.75 -13.55 -15.43
CA LYS A 34 11.40 -14.12 -15.27
C LYS A 34 10.71 -13.77 -13.94
N GLU A 35 11.08 -12.65 -13.33
CA GLU A 35 10.25 -12.03 -12.29
C GLU A 35 9.11 -11.24 -12.94
N ASN A 36 7.88 -11.42 -12.44
CA ASN A 36 6.74 -10.70 -12.96
C ASN A 36 6.81 -9.20 -12.58
N LEU A 37 6.52 -8.32 -13.53
CA LEU A 37 6.65 -6.88 -13.29
C LEU A 37 5.71 -6.35 -12.21
N ALA A 38 4.49 -6.87 -12.09
CA ALA A 38 3.57 -6.39 -11.05
C ALA A 38 4.09 -6.73 -9.65
N ASP A 39 4.68 -7.92 -9.47
CA ASP A 39 5.32 -8.31 -8.19
C ASP A 39 6.49 -7.37 -7.85
N LEU A 40 7.29 -6.97 -8.86
CA LEU A 40 8.37 -5.99 -8.69
C LEU A 40 7.83 -4.59 -8.36
N ILE A 41 6.77 -4.14 -9.03
CA ILE A 41 6.12 -2.86 -8.75
C ILE A 41 5.60 -2.81 -7.31
N ALA A 42 4.99 -3.90 -6.82
CA ALA A 42 4.54 -4.00 -5.45
C ALA A 42 5.71 -3.86 -4.46
N GLU A 43 6.82 -4.58 -4.69
CA GLU A 43 8.06 -4.46 -3.90
C GLU A 43 8.57 -3.01 -3.87
N LEU A 44 8.67 -2.36 -5.04
CA LEU A 44 9.16 -0.99 -5.17
C LEU A 44 8.25 0.05 -4.50
N LEU A 45 6.93 -0.13 -4.56
CA LEU A 45 5.95 0.71 -3.88
C LEU A 45 6.01 0.52 -2.36
N ASP A 46 6.13 -0.72 -1.89
CA ASP A 46 6.25 -1.04 -0.47
C ASP A 46 7.55 -0.44 0.12
N GLU A 47 8.64 -0.43 -0.66
CA GLU A 47 9.91 0.23 -0.32
C GLU A 47 9.91 1.76 -0.50
N LYS A 48 8.81 2.34 -0.99
CA LYS A 48 8.69 3.77 -1.34
C LYS A 48 9.75 4.27 -2.34
N SER A 49 10.28 3.36 -3.16
CA SER A 49 11.28 3.68 -4.18
C SER A 49 10.65 4.25 -5.46
N ILE A 50 9.37 3.97 -5.68
CA ILE A 50 8.54 4.53 -6.75
C ILE A 50 7.19 5.01 -6.17
N THR A 51 6.47 5.85 -6.91
CA THR A 51 5.12 6.31 -6.57
C THR A 51 4.07 5.67 -7.47
N GLN A 52 2.80 5.70 -7.07
CA GLN A 52 1.71 5.14 -7.88
C GLN A 52 1.63 5.76 -9.29
N GLU A 53 1.91 7.06 -9.41
CA GLU A 53 1.92 7.80 -10.68
C GLU A 53 2.98 7.29 -11.67
N SER A 54 4.05 6.66 -11.17
CA SER A 54 5.11 6.09 -12.00
C SER A 54 4.80 4.69 -12.53
N VAL A 55 3.70 4.07 -12.08
CA VAL A 55 3.31 2.71 -12.50
C VAL A 55 3.03 2.63 -14.01
N PRO A 56 2.16 3.48 -14.62
CA PRO A 56 1.88 3.39 -16.05
C PRO A 56 3.12 3.57 -16.95
N PRO A 57 4.00 4.59 -16.76
CA PRO A 57 5.18 4.72 -17.61
C PRO A 57 6.17 3.57 -17.41
N LEU A 58 6.32 3.04 -16.18
CA LEU A 58 7.17 1.88 -15.94
C LEU A 58 6.62 0.63 -16.64
N VAL A 59 5.31 0.37 -16.54
CA VAL A 59 4.64 -0.75 -17.23
C VAL A 59 4.80 -0.64 -18.74
N SER A 60 4.52 0.54 -19.32
CA SER A 60 4.64 0.75 -20.77
C SER A 60 6.06 0.50 -21.25
N MET A 61 7.04 1.14 -20.63
CA MET A 61 8.43 1.06 -21.09
C MET A 61 9.03 -0.34 -20.86
N VAL A 62 8.68 -1.04 -19.76
CA VAL A 62 9.18 -2.39 -19.53
C VAL A 62 8.42 -3.41 -20.38
N LEU A 63 7.09 -3.52 -20.25
CA LEU A 63 6.35 -4.60 -20.91
C LEU A 63 6.21 -4.36 -22.41
N VAL A 64 5.79 -3.16 -22.82
CA VAL A 64 5.50 -2.88 -24.23
C VAL A 64 6.79 -2.62 -25.00
N ASP A 65 7.55 -1.59 -24.62
CA ASP A 65 8.70 -1.15 -25.40
C ASP A 65 9.88 -2.12 -25.31
N LYS A 66 10.21 -2.60 -24.11
CA LYS A 66 11.39 -3.44 -23.90
C LYS A 66 11.14 -4.92 -24.18
N PHE A 67 10.00 -5.47 -23.75
CA PHE A 67 9.72 -6.91 -23.85
C PHE A 67 8.63 -7.28 -24.87
N GLY A 68 8.00 -6.32 -25.54
CA GLY A 68 7.05 -6.57 -26.63
C GLY A 68 5.77 -7.30 -26.21
N TYR A 69 5.26 -7.03 -25.00
CA TYR A 69 4.00 -7.59 -24.52
C TYR A 69 2.83 -7.06 -25.35
N PHE A 70 1.88 -7.94 -25.64
CA PHE A 70 0.59 -7.56 -26.19
C PHE A 70 -0.29 -7.00 -25.07
N SER A 71 -1.05 -5.94 -25.36
CA SER A 71 -1.94 -5.31 -24.39
C SER A 71 -3.35 -5.17 -24.94
N LEU A 72 -4.34 -5.37 -24.07
CA LEU A 72 -5.75 -5.10 -24.36
C LEU A 72 -6.35 -4.31 -23.20
N SER A 73 -7.13 -3.28 -23.51
CA SER A 73 -7.78 -2.42 -22.52
C SER A 73 -9.29 -2.44 -22.68
N GLU A 74 -10.02 -2.61 -21.58
CA GLU A 74 -11.48 -2.47 -21.56
C GLU A 74 -11.95 -1.81 -20.27
N ASN A 75 -13.03 -1.05 -20.34
CA ASN A 75 -13.79 -0.66 -19.17
C ASN A 75 -14.63 -1.86 -18.73
N LEU A 76 -14.64 -2.14 -17.43
CA LEU A 76 -15.38 -3.29 -16.90
C LEU A 76 -16.89 -3.13 -17.15
N PRO A 77 -17.56 -4.13 -17.74
CA PRO A 77 -18.98 -4.04 -18.08
C PRO A 77 -19.90 -4.14 -16.86
N SER A 78 -19.40 -4.69 -15.74
CA SER A 78 -20.10 -4.90 -14.47
C SER A 78 -19.09 -4.84 -13.32
N GLN A 79 -19.57 -4.99 -12.08
CA GLN A 79 -18.68 -5.31 -10.97
C GLN A 79 -17.94 -6.62 -11.29
N GLY A 80 -16.61 -6.62 -11.12
CA GLY A 80 -15.77 -7.77 -11.46
C GLY A 80 -15.73 -8.84 -10.38
N ASP A 81 -15.28 -10.04 -10.74
CA ASP A 81 -15.06 -11.16 -9.81
C ASP A 81 -13.55 -11.45 -9.71
N LEU A 82 -13.03 -11.40 -8.48
CA LEU A 82 -11.63 -11.67 -8.17
C LEU A 82 -11.41 -13.09 -7.65
N GLY A 83 -12.46 -13.76 -7.16
CA GLY A 83 -12.35 -15.00 -6.37
C GLY A 83 -11.76 -16.18 -7.14
N ASN A 84 -12.03 -16.24 -8.45
CA ASN A 84 -11.63 -17.36 -9.30
C ASN A 84 -10.50 -17.04 -10.28
N VAL A 85 -10.03 -15.79 -10.34
CA VAL A 85 -9.06 -15.37 -11.36
C VAL A 85 -7.73 -16.10 -11.18
N SER A 86 -7.17 -16.09 -9.95
CA SER A 86 -5.84 -16.67 -9.72
C SER A 86 -5.81 -18.18 -9.92
N SER A 87 -6.84 -18.90 -9.47
CA SER A 87 -6.94 -20.34 -9.68
C SER A 87 -7.11 -20.70 -11.15
N ALA A 88 -7.89 -19.91 -11.91
CA ALA A 88 -8.09 -20.13 -13.34
C ALA A 88 -6.82 -19.93 -14.18
N VAL A 89 -5.98 -18.95 -13.81
CA VAL A 89 -4.77 -18.58 -14.57
C VAL A 89 -3.47 -19.17 -14.04
N ALA A 90 -3.49 -19.84 -12.88
CA ALA A 90 -2.31 -20.46 -12.28
C ALA A 90 -1.58 -21.42 -13.23
N GLY A 91 -2.35 -22.13 -14.07
CA GLY A 91 -1.81 -23.07 -15.05
C GLY A 91 -1.38 -22.47 -16.38
N TRP A 92 -1.55 -21.16 -16.62
CA TRP A 92 -1.29 -20.54 -17.92
C TRP A 92 0.22 -20.29 -18.11
N ASN A 93 1.00 -21.35 -18.23
CA ASN A 93 2.45 -21.29 -18.23
C ASN A 93 3.07 -20.81 -19.56
N ALA A 94 2.30 -20.72 -20.63
CA ALA A 94 2.78 -20.24 -21.93
C ALA A 94 3.10 -18.74 -21.94
N VAL A 95 2.42 -17.98 -21.07
CA VAL A 95 2.47 -16.52 -21.06
C VAL A 95 2.67 -15.99 -19.64
N ASP A 96 3.42 -14.91 -19.52
CA ASP A 96 3.41 -14.04 -18.35
C ASP A 96 2.24 -13.05 -18.45
N LEU A 97 1.64 -12.71 -17.31
CA LEU A 97 0.43 -11.89 -17.23
C LEU A 97 0.62 -10.76 -16.23
N VAL A 98 0.24 -9.54 -16.63
CA VAL A 98 0.14 -8.38 -15.76
C VAL A 98 -1.18 -7.68 -16.06
N ALA A 99 -1.93 -7.29 -15.04
CA ALA A 99 -3.09 -6.43 -15.22
C ALA A 99 -2.89 -5.12 -14.45
N VAL A 100 -3.35 -4.01 -15.01
CA VAL A 100 -3.31 -2.68 -14.40
C VAL A 100 -4.74 -2.18 -14.30
N TYR A 101 -5.22 -2.07 -13.06
CA TYR A 101 -6.54 -1.56 -12.75
C TYR A 101 -6.46 -0.08 -12.39
N TYR A 102 -7.23 0.76 -13.06
CA TYR A 102 -7.22 2.22 -12.85
C TYR A 102 -8.35 2.62 -11.92
N HIS A 103 -8.05 2.60 -10.62
CA HIS A 103 -9.00 3.04 -9.59
C HIS A 103 -9.05 4.58 -9.57
N PRO A 104 -10.24 5.22 -9.47
CA PRO A 104 -10.38 6.67 -9.48
C PRO A 104 -9.64 7.36 -8.33
N ASP A 105 -9.73 6.82 -7.11
CA ASP A 105 -9.04 7.37 -5.93
C ASP A 105 -7.61 6.86 -5.72
N LEU A 106 -7.37 5.54 -5.87
CA LEU A 106 -6.08 4.91 -5.58
C LEU A 106 -5.10 5.01 -6.76
N GLY A 107 -5.56 5.41 -7.94
CA GLY A 107 -4.76 5.44 -9.15
C GLY A 107 -4.50 4.04 -9.75
N PRO A 108 -3.47 3.91 -10.61
CA PRO A 108 -3.18 2.68 -11.35
C PRO A 108 -2.55 1.61 -10.45
N ILE A 109 -3.22 0.49 -10.28
CA ILE A 109 -2.79 -0.65 -9.46
C ILE A 109 -2.36 -1.81 -10.35
N ALA A 110 -1.07 -2.14 -10.35
CA ALA A 110 -0.54 -3.29 -11.07
C ALA A 110 -0.72 -4.58 -10.24
N VAL A 111 -1.32 -5.60 -10.84
CA VAL A 111 -1.54 -6.91 -10.23
C VAL A 111 -0.98 -8.03 -11.11
N ASN A 112 -0.36 -9.01 -10.47
CA ASN A 112 -0.03 -10.29 -11.08
C ASN A 112 -1.23 -11.21 -10.88
N PRO A 113 -1.99 -11.57 -11.93
CA PRO A 113 -3.18 -12.41 -11.78
C PRO A 113 -2.86 -13.81 -11.24
N LYS A 114 -1.63 -14.29 -11.43
CA LYS A 114 -1.17 -15.59 -10.89
C LYS A 114 -0.73 -15.52 -9.43
N ASN A 115 -0.64 -14.34 -8.85
CA ASN A 115 -0.30 -14.13 -7.44
C ASN A 115 -1.58 -13.85 -6.63
N PRO A 116 -2.08 -14.81 -5.82
CA PRO A 116 -3.28 -14.62 -5.01
C PRO A 116 -3.17 -13.42 -4.05
N ALA A 117 -1.97 -13.11 -3.55
CA ALA A 117 -1.75 -11.99 -2.65
C ALA A 117 -1.96 -10.63 -3.32
N HIS A 118 -1.80 -10.52 -4.65
CA HIS A 118 -2.10 -9.29 -5.39
C HIS A 118 -3.60 -9.10 -5.54
N LEU A 119 -4.32 -10.17 -5.88
CA LEU A 119 -5.77 -10.11 -6.00
C LEU A 119 -6.44 -9.83 -4.65
N ALA A 120 -5.91 -10.38 -3.55
CA ALA A 120 -6.40 -10.11 -2.20
C ALA A 120 -6.23 -8.64 -1.76
N ARG A 121 -5.36 -7.87 -2.42
CA ARG A 121 -5.22 -6.41 -2.18
C ARG A 121 -6.30 -5.60 -2.89
N LEU A 122 -6.98 -6.18 -3.89
CA LEU A 122 -8.11 -5.55 -4.55
C LEU A 122 -9.38 -5.92 -3.75
N GLU A 123 -10.04 -4.93 -3.17
CA GLU A 123 -11.29 -5.18 -2.41
C GLU A 123 -12.44 -5.58 -3.35
N HIS A 124 -12.57 -4.86 -4.46
CA HIS A 124 -13.57 -5.08 -5.50
C HIS A 124 -13.13 -4.39 -6.79
N LEU A 125 -13.74 -4.78 -7.90
CA LEU A 125 -13.58 -4.12 -9.19
C LEU A 125 -14.91 -3.48 -9.57
N ASN A 126 -14.92 -2.18 -9.83
CA ASN A 126 -16.15 -1.45 -10.15
C ASN A 126 -16.46 -1.45 -11.64
N LYS A 127 -17.76 -1.35 -11.92
CA LYS A 127 -18.27 -1.13 -13.27
C LYS A 127 -17.70 0.17 -13.85
N TYR A 128 -17.37 0.12 -15.13
CA TYR A 128 -16.83 1.22 -15.94
C TYR A 128 -15.42 1.70 -15.56
N GLU A 129 -14.78 1.08 -14.57
CA GLU A 129 -13.36 1.32 -14.31
C GLU A 129 -12.48 0.61 -15.34
N LEU A 130 -11.37 1.25 -15.68
CA LEU A 130 -10.48 0.80 -16.74
C LEU A 130 -9.57 -0.32 -16.24
N LEU A 131 -9.53 -1.42 -16.99
CA LEU A 131 -8.61 -2.52 -16.79
C LEU A 131 -7.77 -2.71 -18.05
N VAL A 132 -6.45 -2.72 -17.89
CA VAL A 132 -5.51 -3.00 -18.99
C VAL A 132 -4.77 -4.28 -18.67
N VAL A 133 -4.80 -5.24 -19.58
CA VAL A 133 -4.15 -6.53 -19.43
C VAL A 133 -3.00 -6.64 -20.42
N TYR A 134 -1.87 -7.15 -19.95
CA TYR A 134 -0.66 -7.38 -20.71
C TYR A 134 -0.32 -8.88 -20.69
N ALA A 135 0.00 -9.43 -21.86
CA ALA A 135 0.50 -10.80 -22.01
C ALA A 135 1.80 -10.82 -22.82
N GLY A 136 2.77 -11.60 -22.36
CA GLY A 136 4.06 -11.76 -23.03
C GLY A 136 4.78 -13.00 -22.55
N ALA A 137 6.08 -13.10 -22.81
CA ALA A 137 6.90 -14.22 -22.33
C ALA A 137 8.35 -13.80 -22.07
N PHE A 138 8.52 -12.70 -21.33
CA PHE A 138 9.84 -12.18 -20.92
C PHE A 138 10.78 -11.95 -22.12
N GLY A 139 10.25 -11.41 -23.23
CA GLY A 139 11.00 -11.12 -24.46
C GLY A 139 11.14 -12.27 -25.44
N ARG A 140 10.65 -13.48 -25.10
CA ARG A 140 10.54 -14.55 -26.09
C ARG A 140 9.37 -14.29 -27.03
N LYS A 141 9.54 -14.69 -28.29
CA LYS A 141 8.47 -14.62 -29.29
C LYS A 141 7.39 -15.65 -28.97
N VAL A 142 6.15 -15.18 -28.91
CA VAL A 142 4.93 -15.99 -28.76
C VAL A 142 4.02 -15.64 -29.93
N ASP A 143 3.20 -16.59 -30.36
CA ASP A 143 2.17 -16.35 -31.38
C ASP A 143 1.26 -15.18 -30.93
N PRO A 144 1.15 -14.09 -31.72
CA PRO A 144 0.30 -12.95 -31.39
C PRO A 144 -1.16 -13.34 -31.11
N LYS A 145 -1.70 -14.35 -31.83
CA LYS A 145 -3.06 -14.84 -31.60
C LYS A 145 -3.23 -15.49 -30.23
N LEU A 146 -2.18 -16.17 -29.76
CA LEU A 146 -2.18 -16.76 -28.42
C LEU A 146 -2.15 -15.67 -27.34
N LEU A 147 -1.37 -14.60 -27.55
CA LEU A 147 -1.32 -13.45 -26.64
C LEU A 147 -2.67 -12.73 -26.57
N GLU A 148 -3.29 -12.47 -27.72
CA GLU A 148 -4.63 -11.86 -27.81
C GLU A 148 -5.68 -12.73 -27.11
N THR A 149 -5.64 -14.05 -27.35
CA THR A 149 -6.53 -15.00 -26.66
C THR A 149 -6.33 -14.97 -25.15
N ALA A 150 -5.08 -14.90 -24.67
CA ALA A 150 -4.77 -14.82 -23.25
C ALA A 150 -5.29 -13.52 -22.62
N THR A 151 -5.04 -12.37 -23.24
CA THR A 151 -5.51 -11.07 -22.71
C THR A 151 -7.02 -10.98 -22.71
N ARG A 152 -7.70 -11.43 -23.77
CA ARG A 152 -9.16 -11.46 -23.85
C ARG A 152 -9.76 -12.37 -22.78
N SER A 153 -9.22 -13.58 -22.66
CA SER A 153 -9.63 -14.58 -21.67
C SER A 153 -9.49 -14.04 -20.24
N LEU A 154 -8.41 -13.30 -19.97
CA LEU A 154 -8.19 -12.70 -18.65
C LEU A 154 -9.17 -11.54 -18.37
N LEU A 155 -9.46 -10.69 -19.35
CA LEU A 155 -10.50 -9.66 -19.21
C LEU A 155 -11.87 -10.27 -18.92
N ASP A 156 -12.23 -11.35 -19.64
CA ASP A 156 -13.49 -12.06 -19.43
C ASP A 156 -13.55 -12.70 -18.02
N LEU A 157 -12.44 -13.24 -17.51
CA LEU A 157 -12.34 -13.73 -16.12
C LEU A 157 -12.56 -12.61 -15.10
N PHE A 158 -11.91 -11.46 -15.27
CA PHE A 158 -12.10 -10.30 -14.38
C PHE A 158 -13.53 -9.75 -14.44
N ALA A 159 -14.21 -9.88 -15.59
CA ALA A 159 -15.63 -9.55 -15.73
C ALA A 159 -16.57 -10.63 -15.17
N GLY A 160 -16.06 -11.69 -14.54
CA GLY A 160 -16.83 -12.78 -13.93
C GLY A 160 -17.36 -13.83 -14.91
N LYS A 161 -16.86 -13.86 -16.15
CA LYS A 161 -17.25 -14.89 -17.12
C LYS A 161 -16.41 -16.15 -16.92
N ALA A 162 -17.04 -17.31 -17.09
CA ALA A 162 -16.33 -18.57 -17.12
C ALA A 162 -15.48 -18.69 -18.38
N VAL A 163 -14.20 -19.04 -18.22
CA VAL A 163 -13.27 -19.21 -19.35
C VAL A 163 -12.58 -20.56 -19.27
N LYS A 164 -12.59 -21.30 -20.38
CA LYS A 164 -11.83 -22.53 -20.54
C LYS A 164 -10.55 -22.24 -21.33
N PRO A 165 -9.36 -22.34 -20.72
CA PRO A 165 -8.14 -21.99 -21.42
C PRO A 165 -7.83 -23.01 -22.53
N PRO A 166 -7.37 -22.55 -23.71
CA PRO A 166 -6.86 -23.46 -24.73
C PRO A 166 -5.60 -24.17 -24.20
N VAL A 167 -5.40 -25.42 -24.66
CA VAL A 167 -4.26 -26.26 -24.23
C VAL A 167 -2.91 -25.60 -24.51
N SER A 168 -2.83 -24.73 -25.51
CA SER A 168 -1.66 -23.92 -25.85
C SER A 168 -1.22 -22.99 -24.72
N LEU A 169 -2.13 -22.52 -23.84
CA LEU A 169 -1.75 -21.69 -22.69
C LEU A 169 -1.12 -22.49 -21.55
N LEU A 170 -1.35 -23.80 -21.49
CA LEU A 170 -0.96 -24.63 -20.35
C LEU A 170 0.52 -25.03 -20.35
N LYS A 171 1.18 -24.92 -21.50
CA LYS A 171 2.57 -25.35 -21.68
C LYS A 171 3.51 -24.15 -21.78
N GLY A 172 4.48 -24.09 -20.88
CA GLY A 172 5.56 -23.10 -20.90
C GLY A 172 6.25 -23.01 -19.56
N ASP A 173 7.02 -21.94 -19.36
CA ASP A 173 7.89 -21.69 -18.22
C ASP A 173 7.60 -20.36 -17.52
N CYS A 174 6.45 -19.73 -17.83
CA CYS A 174 5.97 -18.51 -17.18
C CYS A 174 5.13 -18.84 -15.92
N ALA A 175 5.50 -19.92 -15.22
CA ALA A 175 4.84 -20.33 -13.99
C ALA A 175 5.12 -19.31 -12.88
N TYR A 176 4.09 -18.98 -12.09
CA TYR A 176 4.27 -18.13 -10.92
C TYR A 176 5.16 -18.81 -9.87
N ARG A 177 6.09 -18.03 -9.31
CA ARG A 177 6.99 -18.47 -8.24
C ARG A 177 6.78 -17.53 -7.05
N ALA A 178 6.14 -18.03 -6.00
CA ALA A 178 6.00 -17.27 -4.77
C ALA A 178 7.38 -16.98 -4.17
N LYS A 179 7.67 -15.71 -3.88
CA LYS A 179 8.82 -15.34 -3.07
C LYS A 179 8.57 -15.79 -1.62
N PRO A 180 9.57 -16.33 -0.92
CA PRO A 180 9.47 -16.54 0.52
C PRO A 180 9.19 -15.21 1.19
N ALA A 181 8.14 -15.13 2.01
CA ALA A 181 7.84 -13.92 2.76
C ALA A 181 9.05 -13.54 3.64
N ALA A 182 9.60 -12.35 3.42
CA ALA A 182 10.60 -11.75 4.29
C ALA A 182 9.98 -11.48 5.66
N GLY A 183 9.99 -12.49 6.54
CA GLY A 183 9.31 -12.41 7.84
C GLY A 183 9.14 -13.75 8.56
N ALA A 184 9.27 -14.89 7.89
CA ALA A 184 9.34 -16.17 8.57
C ALA A 184 10.76 -16.39 9.13
N LYS A 185 11.13 -15.64 10.19
CA LYS A 185 12.14 -16.15 11.12
C LYS A 185 11.61 -17.49 11.61
N ALA A 186 12.23 -18.56 11.12
CA ALA A 186 11.93 -19.91 11.56
C ALA A 186 11.89 -19.91 13.10
N ALA A 187 10.72 -20.18 13.67
CA ALA A 187 10.63 -20.53 15.07
C ALA A 187 11.64 -21.66 15.31
N PRO A 188 12.53 -21.55 16.31
CA PRO A 188 13.49 -22.60 16.57
C PRO A 188 12.70 -23.87 16.88
N LYS A 189 12.79 -24.87 16.00
CA LYS A 189 12.26 -26.21 16.24
C LYS A 189 12.85 -26.67 17.56
N GLY A 190 12.01 -26.75 18.59
CA GLY A 190 12.39 -27.25 19.90
C GLY A 190 13.03 -28.63 19.74
N LYS A 191 14.26 -28.76 20.24
CA LYS A 191 14.86 -30.09 20.46
C LYS A 191 13.97 -30.86 21.45
N PRO A 192 13.69 -32.15 21.21
CA PRO A 192 12.98 -32.97 22.16
C PRO A 192 13.80 -33.16 23.45
N PRO A 193 13.15 -33.32 24.62
CA PRO A 193 13.82 -33.34 25.90
C PRO A 193 14.67 -34.61 26.06
N ALA A 194 15.94 -34.42 26.38
CA ALA A 194 16.82 -35.49 26.80
C ALA A 194 16.53 -35.87 28.27
N LYS A 195 16.38 -37.18 28.49
CA LYS A 195 16.16 -37.82 29.80
C LYS A 195 17.32 -37.58 30.76
N ASP A 196 16.96 -37.43 32.02
CA ASP A 196 17.85 -37.42 33.18
C ASP A 196 18.73 -38.67 33.29
N ARG A 197 20.00 -38.46 33.66
CA ARG A 197 20.73 -39.37 34.56
C ARG A 197 21.91 -38.69 35.26
N ALA A 198 21.72 -38.55 36.58
CA ALA A 198 22.65 -38.59 37.72
C ALA A 198 24.17 -38.38 37.52
N ALA A 199 24.65 -37.35 38.21
CA ALA A 199 25.77 -37.29 39.18
C ALA A 199 27.07 -38.09 38.96
N GLY A 200 28.19 -37.35 38.93
CA GLY A 200 29.53 -37.84 39.26
C GLY A 200 30.47 -36.67 39.59
N LYS A 201 30.89 -36.58 40.85
CA LYS A 201 31.80 -35.56 41.41
C LYS A 201 33.24 -35.69 40.86
N GLY A 202 33.95 -34.56 40.75
CA GLY A 202 35.41 -34.54 40.68
C GLY A 202 35.98 -33.18 40.27
N ALA A 203 36.54 -32.43 41.23
CA ALA A 203 37.48 -31.33 41.03
C ALA A 203 38.83 -31.74 41.71
N PRO A 204 39.95 -30.97 41.67
CA PRO A 204 40.18 -29.64 41.10
C PRO A 204 41.59 -29.43 40.44
N SER A 205 41.91 -28.15 40.15
CA SER A 205 43.25 -27.52 39.93
C SER A 205 43.77 -27.46 38.48
N GLY A 206 44.37 -26.36 37.98
CA GLY A 206 44.66 -25.04 38.56
C GLY A 206 45.39 -24.11 37.57
N LYS A 207 45.68 -22.88 38.05
CA LYS A 207 46.58 -21.80 37.54
C LYS A 207 46.07 -20.97 36.34
N LYS A 208 45.67 -19.69 36.52
CA LYS A 208 46.38 -18.41 36.83
C LYS A 208 47.14 -17.79 35.64
N ALA A 209 46.67 -16.61 35.17
CA ALA A 209 47.41 -15.35 34.98
C ALA A 209 46.44 -14.31 34.35
N ALA A 210 46.00 -13.28 35.09
CA ALA A 210 46.56 -11.92 35.19
C ALA A 210 46.38 -11.11 33.88
N ALA A 211 45.37 -10.24 33.78
CA ALA A 211 45.24 -8.88 34.35
C ALA A 211 45.72 -7.78 33.39
N LYS A 212 44.79 -6.91 32.98
CA LYS A 212 45.00 -5.45 33.00
C LYS A 212 43.66 -4.71 32.83
N VAL A 213 43.27 -4.04 33.91
CA VAL A 213 42.26 -2.97 33.98
C VAL A 213 43.02 -1.65 34.07
N ILE A 214 42.35 -0.54 33.71
CA ILE A 214 42.46 0.86 34.20
C ILE A 214 42.38 1.82 32.98
N PRO A 215 41.65 2.97 33.02
CA PRO A 215 40.38 3.27 33.69
C PRO A 215 39.42 4.10 32.79
N ALA A 216 38.21 4.35 33.27
CA ALA A 216 37.29 5.34 32.72
C ALA A 216 37.67 6.78 33.17
N PRO A 217 37.30 7.82 32.39
CA PRO A 217 36.96 9.12 32.93
C PRO A 217 35.44 9.33 32.99
N ALA A 218 35.05 10.10 34.01
CA ALA A 218 33.70 10.37 34.50
C ALA A 218 32.79 11.16 33.53
N PRO A 219 31.46 11.13 33.74
CA PRO A 219 30.47 11.69 32.82
C PRO A 219 30.15 13.15 33.11
N VAL A 220 29.88 13.92 32.06
CA VAL A 220 29.21 15.24 32.13
C VAL A 220 27.79 15.11 31.54
N PRO A 221 26.78 15.77 32.14
CA PRO A 221 25.39 15.33 32.08
C PRO A 221 24.66 15.84 30.84
N LYS A 222 23.91 14.96 30.17
CA LYS A 222 22.84 15.36 29.25
C LYS A 222 21.48 15.02 29.86
N LYS A 223 20.73 16.08 30.09
CA LYS A 223 19.36 16.13 30.57
C LYS A 223 18.40 15.70 29.44
N ALA A 224 17.29 15.09 29.85
CA ALA A 224 16.04 14.88 29.13
C ALA A 224 15.98 13.74 28.10
N ALA A 225 15.49 12.58 28.56
CA ALA A 225 14.56 11.71 27.81
C ALA A 225 13.96 10.65 28.77
N THR A 226 13.01 11.07 29.60
CA THR A 226 12.12 10.14 30.33
C THR A 226 10.69 10.58 30.07
N VAL A 227 10.16 10.23 28.90
CA VAL A 227 8.75 9.82 28.71
C VAL A 227 8.70 8.96 27.46
N ALA A 228 9.08 7.69 27.59
CA ALA A 228 8.88 6.69 26.54
C ALA A 228 8.65 5.33 27.20
N GLU A 229 7.69 5.28 28.12
CA GLU A 229 7.15 4.01 28.60
C GLU A 229 5.76 4.21 29.20
N GLU A 230 4.84 4.80 28.43
CA GLU A 230 3.41 4.66 28.71
C GLU A 230 2.60 4.93 27.42
N SER A 231 2.53 3.93 26.54
CA SER A 231 1.37 3.73 25.63
C SER A 231 1.50 2.39 24.91
N ALA A 232 1.41 1.32 25.68
CA ALA A 232 0.98 0.01 25.21
C ALA A 232 -0.20 -0.43 26.08
N ALA A 233 -1.21 0.43 26.18
CA ALA A 233 -2.47 0.10 26.83
C ALA A 233 -3.52 -0.14 25.74
N ALA A 234 -3.81 -1.43 25.56
CA ALA A 234 -5.02 -2.04 25.00
C ALA A 234 -5.90 -1.17 24.08
N ALA A 235 -5.80 -1.41 22.77
CA ALA A 235 -6.95 -1.17 21.91
C ALA A 235 -8.06 -2.17 22.33
N PRO A 236 -9.30 -1.72 22.59
CA PRO A 236 -10.38 -2.65 22.86
C PRO A 236 -10.62 -3.50 21.60
N ALA A 237 -10.64 -4.83 21.78
CA ALA A 237 -11.04 -5.76 20.74
C ALA A 237 -12.41 -5.35 20.18
N LEU A 238 -12.50 -5.25 18.86
CA LEU A 238 -13.74 -4.90 18.15
C LEU A 238 -14.85 -5.87 18.56
N ARG A 239 -15.95 -5.33 19.10
CA ARG A 239 -17.12 -6.13 19.51
C ARG A 239 -17.78 -6.74 18.27
N PRO A 240 -18.36 -7.95 18.36
CA PRO A 240 -19.12 -8.53 17.25
C PRO A 240 -20.27 -7.60 16.85
N GLY A 241 -20.34 -7.18 15.57
CA GLY A 241 -21.39 -6.28 15.05
C GLY A 241 -20.90 -4.88 14.65
N VAL A 242 -19.66 -4.52 15.00
CA VAL A 242 -19.05 -3.24 14.60
C VAL A 242 -18.71 -3.27 13.11
N ARG A 243 -19.38 -2.42 12.32
CA ARG A 243 -19.14 -2.26 10.88
C ARG A 243 -18.26 -1.04 10.65
N MET A 244 -17.43 -1.09 9.61
CA MET A 244 -16.63 0.05 9.17
C MET A 244 -17.07 0.42 7.75
N THR A 245 -17.23 1.72 7.49
CA THR A 245 -17.45 2.20 6.12
C THR A 245 -16.21 2.03 5.26
N PRO A 246 -16.34 2.10 3.91
CA PRO A 246 -15.20 2.38 3.07
C PRO A 246 -14.43 3.62 3.55
N MET A 247 -13.15 3.71 3.17
CA MET A 247 -12.37 4.91 3.43
C MET A 247 -12.76 5.99 2.42
N TYR A 248 -13.33 7.08 2.93
CA TYR A 248 -13.65 8.25 2.12
C TYR A 248 -12.44 9.16 2.00
N SER A 249 -12.12 9.53 0.77
CA SER A 249 -11.02 10.44 0.43
C SER A 249 -11.47 11.89 0.45
N VAL A 250 -10.75 12.74 1.17
CA VAL A 250 -10.96 14.20 1.23
C VAL A 250 -9.75 14.91 0.65
N LEU A 251 -9.93 15.51 -0.52
CA LEU A 251 -8.90 16.31 -1.20
C LEU A 251 -8.68 17.64 -0.49
N VAL A 252 -7.43 17.94 -0.16
CA VAL A 252 -7.04 19.25 0.38
C VAL A 252 -6.91 20.25 -0.75
N THR A 253 -7.75 21.29 -0.73
CA THR A 253 -7.79 22.33 -1.78
C THR A 253 -7.11 23.62 -1.36
N ASN A 254 -6.85 23.82 -0.07
CA ASN A 254 -5.97 24.89 0.42
C ASN A 254 -4.51 24.64 0.03
N GLU A 255 -3.72 25.72 -0.04
CA GLU A 255 -2.28 25.62 -0.29
C GLU A 255 -1.58 24.74 0.75
N LEU A 256 -1.95 24.92 2.02
CA LEU A 256 -1.49 24.16 3.16
C LEU A 256 -2.68 23.77 4.03
N PHE A 257 -2.64 22.57 4.62
CA PHE A 257 -3.58 22.19 5.67
C PHE A 257 -3.08 22.78 6.99
N HIS A 258 -3.52 23.99 7.30
CA HIS A 258 -3.03 24.75 8.43
C HIS A 258 -3.87 24.49 9.69
N ASN A 259 -3.50 25.08 10.82
CA ASN A 259 -4.14 24.85 12.11
C ASN A 259 -5.67 25.11 12.08
N GLY A 260 -6.13 26.07 11.27
CA GLY A 260 -7.55 26.36 11.11
C GLY A 260 -8.33 25.19 10.50
N ASN A 261 -7.76 24.48 9.52
CA ASN A 261 -8.37 23.28 8.95
C ASN A 261 -8.45 22.15 9.97
N VAL A 262 -7.40 21.97 10.78
CA VAL A 262 -7.37 20.98 11.87
C VAL A 262 -8.46 21.25 12.89
N GLU A 263 -8.60 22.51 13.35
CA GLU A 263 -9.65 22.88 14.30
C GLU A 263 -11.05 22.73 13.70
N ALA A 264 -11.25 23.11 12.44
CA ALA A 264 -12.51 22.89 11.74
C ALA A 264 -12.88 21.40 11.71
N TRP A 265 -11.94 20.53 11.35
CA TRP A 265 -12.13 19.08 11.35
C TRP A 265 -12.46 18.52 12.73
N LYS A 266 -11.78 18.97 13.79
CA LYS A 266 -12.11 18.58 15.17
C LYS A 266 -13.55 18.92 15.51
N ARG A 267 -13.99 20.16 15.22
CA ARG A 267 -15.36 20.62 15.52
C ARG A 267 -16.43 19.90 14.70
N ILE A 268 -16.13 19.54 13.45
CA ILE A 268 -17.01 18.72 12.61
C ILE A 268 -17.17 17.31 13.19
N ILE A 269 -16.05 16.65 13.52
CA ILE A 269 -16.05 15.29 14.08
C ILE A 269 -16.72 15.27 15.45
N GLU A 270 -16.48 16.28 16.28
CA GLU A 270 -17.13 16.44 17.58
C GLU A 270 -18.65 16.59 17.44
N SER A 271 -19.12 17.41 16.50
CA SER A 271 -20.54 17.55 16.18
C SER A 271 -21.16 16.22 15.72
N TYR A 272 -20.45 15.47 14.90
CA TYR A 272 -20.89 14.16 14.43
C TYR A 272 -21.04 13.16 15.58
N ARG A 273 -20.01 13.06 16.45
CA ARG A 273 -20.02 12.18 17.63
C ARG A 273 -21.09 12.59 18.66
N ALA A 274 -21.41 13.88 18.75
CA ALA A 274 -22.46 14.35 19.65
C ALA A 274 -23.86 13.87 19.21
N LYS A 275 -24.13 13.81 17.91
CA LYS A 275 -25.39 13.26 17.38
C LYS A 275 -25.40 11.73 17.34
N HIS A 276 -24.24 11.12 17.08
CA HIS A 276 -24.08 9.66 16.93
C HIS A 276 -23.06 9.13 17.94
N PRO A 277 -23.43 8.94 19.23
CA PRO A 277 -22.49 8.57 20.29
C PRO A 277 -21.92 7.15 20.16
N ASP A 278 -22.56 6.29 19.38
CA ASP A 278 -22.15 4.91 19.08
C ASP A 278 -21.19 4.82 17.89
N LEU A 279 -20.97 5.92 17.16
CA LEU A 279 -20.11 5.98 15.99
C LEU A 279 -18.79 6.67 16.29
N ASP A 280 -17.71 6.11 15.75
CA ASP A 280 -16.39 6.73 15.78
C ASP A 280 -15.88 7.07 14.37
N VAL A 281 -15.13 8.16 14.26
CA VAL A 281 -14.50 8.61 13.02
C VAL A 281 -13.00 8.33 13.10
N ILE A 282 -12.52 7.42 12.27
CA ILE A 282 -11.11 7.08 12.15
C ILE A 282 -10.52 7.83 10.98
N VAL A 283 -9.47 8.63 11.23
CA VAL A 283 -8.77 9.41 10.20
C VAL A 283 -7.48 8.70 9.81
N TYR A 284 -7.17 8.71 8.52
CA TYR A 284 -5.97 8.14 7.93
C TYR A 284 -5.26 9.19 7.06
N TYR A 285 -3.94 9.14 7.05
CA TYR A 285 -3.13 9.95 6.14
C TYR A 285 -1.91 9.14 5.73
N ASP A 286 -1.63 9.08 4.42
CA ASP A 286 -0.59 8.21 3.83
C ASP A 286 -0.72 6.74 4.31
N ARG A 287 -1.95 6.23 4.38
CA ARG A 287 -2.31 4.88 4.86
C ARG A 287 -2.00 4.59 6.33
N GLU A 288 -1.54 5.58 7.10
CA GLU A 288 -1.36 5.48 8.54
C GLU A 288 -2.56 6.04 9.29
N ARG A 289 -3.03 5.32 10.31
CA ARG A 289 -4.09 5.81 11.21
C ARG A 289 -3.57 6.99 12.02
N ILE A 290 -4.30 8.09 11.95
CA ILE A 290 -4.02 9.32 12.70
C ILE A 290 -4.85 9.32 13.98
N THR A 291 -4.19 9.10 15.11
CA THR A 291 -4.82 9.16 16.45
C THR A 291 -4.94 10.58 16.98
N ASN A 292 -4.08 11.49 16.53
CA ASN A 292 -4.09 12.90 16.91
C ASN A 292 -4.14 13.78 15.67
N LEU A 293 -5.28 14.45 15.43
CA LEU A 293 -5.47 15.31 14.26
C LEU A 293 -4.43 16.44 14.17
N ASN A 294 -3.84 16.89 15.29
CA ASN A 294 -2.77 17.89 15.27
C ASN A 294 -1.52 17.39 14.53
N ALA A 295 -1.34 16.07 14.38
CA ALA A 295 -0.23 15.51 13.61
C ALA A 295 -0.33 15.80 12.10
N LEU A 296 -1.51 16.17 11.60
CA LEU A 296 -1.72 16.60 10.20
C LEU A 296 -1.11 17.99 9.93
N PHE A 297 -0.95 18.81 10.97
CA PHE A 297 -0.39 20.17 10.86
C PHE A 297 1.15 20.22 10.83
N LYS A 298 1.86 19.08 10.90
CA LYS A 298 3.33 19.08 10.82
C LYS A 298 3.79 19.73 9.50
N TRP A 299 4.71 20.71 9.61
CA TRP A 299 5.13 21.58 8.51
C TRP A 299 5.45 20.79 7.23
N GLY A 300 4.72 21.07 6.16
CA GLY A 300 4.91 20.46 4.84
C GLY A 300 4.28 19.08 4.63
N LYS A 301 3.64 18.46 5.64
CA LYS A 301 3.04 17.13 5.51
C LYS A 301 1.83 17.16 4.57
N VAL A 302 0.83 17.99 4.88
CA VAL A 302 -0.43 18.03 4.13
C VAL A 302 -0.54 19.35 3.37
N LYS A 303 -0.62 19.26 2.03
CA LYS A 303 -0.62 20.41 1.09
C LYS A 303 -1.70 20.25 0.02
N ARG A 304 -1.91 21.29 -0.79
CA ARG A 304 -2.83 21.23 -1.93
C ARG A 304 -2.62 19.97 -2.77
N GLY A 305 -3.71 19.29 -3.10
CA GLY A 305 -3.70 18.08 -3.92
C GLY A 305 -3.43 16.79 -3.15
N THR A 306 -3.09 16.86 -1.86
CA THR A 306 -3.00 15.67 -1.00
C THR A 306 -4.37 15.28 -0.47
N THR A 307 -4.50 14.01 -0.09
CA THR A 307 -5.76 13.42 0.37
C THR A 307 -5.64 12.98 1.82
N ILE A 308 -6.61 13.38 2.64
CA ILE A 308 -6.82 12.81 3.99
C ILE A 308 -8.00 11.86 3.88
N GLN A 309 -7.87 10.66 4.42
CA GLN A 309 -8.93 9.64 4.37
C GLN A 309 -9.63 9.54 5.73
N PHE A 310 -10.90 9.15 5.74
CA PHE A 310 -11.59 8.78 6.97
C PHE A 310 -12.54 7.61 6.76
N ALA A 311 -12.81 6.86 7.82
CA ALA A 311 -13.85 5.84 7.87
C ALA A 311 -14.68 6.03 9.14
N VAL A 312 -15.96 5.66 9.08
CA VAL A 312 -16.85 5.63 10.25
C VAL A 312 -16.99 4.19 10.71
N VAL A 313 -16.90 3.99 12.02
CA VAL A 313 -16.98 2.67 12.67
C VAL A 313 -18.09 2.68 13.70
N GLY A 314 -18.97 1.68 13.65
CA GLY A 314 -20.05 1.51 14.63
C GLY A 314 -21.16 0.59 14.13
N GLU A 315 -22.29 0.57 14.83
CA GLU A 315 -23.41 -0.33 14.50
C GLU A 315 -24.40 0.33 13.53
N GLN A 316 -24.88 1.52 13.85
CA GLN A 316 -25.92 2.23 13.08
C GLN A 316 -25.34 3.41 12.29
N ILE A 317 -24.51 3.10 11.30
CA ILE A 317 -23.82 4.13 10.51
C ILE A 317 -24.83 5.00 9.73
N GLY A 318 -24.83 6.31 10.00
CA GLY A 318 -25.67 7.32 9.34
C GLY A 318 -24.93 8.63 9.05
N ASP A 319 -25.56 9.54 8.30
CA ASP A 319 -25.06 10.90 7.98
C ASP A 319 -23.66 10.99 7.34
N VAL A 320 -23.10 9.88 6.85
CA VAL A 320 -21.73 9.82 6.32
C VAL A 320 -21.52 10.75 5.12
N ALA A 321 -22.52 10.88 4.24
CA ALA A 321 -22.46 11.81 3.11
C ALA A 321 -22.38 13.28 3.56
N LYS A 322 -23.09 13.63 4.64
CA LYS A 322 -23.07 14.97 5.24
C LYS A 322 -21.73 15.23 5.93
N LEU A 323 -21.18 14.21 6.60
CA LEU A 323 -19.83 14.24 7.19
C LEU A 323 -18.75 14.43 6.13
N LEU A 324 -18.78 13.66 5.05
CA LEU A 324 -17.88 13.81 3.90
C LEU A 324 -17.91 15.25 3.37
N ARG A 325 -19.11 15.80 3.15
CA ARG A 325 -19.28 17.17 2.65
C ARG A 325 -18.66 18.21 3.60
N TYR A 326 -18.88 18.10 4.90
CA TYR A 326 -18.30 19.04 5.86
C TYR A 326 -16.79 18.90 6.00
N LEU A 327 -16.24 17.68 5.98
CA LEU A 327 -14.79 17.49 6.00
C LEU A 327 -14.13 18.01 4.72
N GLN A 328 -14.77 17.88 3.55
CA GLN A 328 -14.34 18.52 2.30
C GLN A 328 -14.30 20.05 2.43
N GLN A 329 -15.35 20.65 3.01
CA GLN A 329 -15.36 22.10 3.28
C GLN A 329 -14.28 22.49 4.29
N GLY A 330 -14.09 21.71 5.35
CA GLY A 330 -13.05 21.89 6.36
C GLY A 330 -11.62 21.74 5.82
N ALA A 331 -11.42 21.03 4.71
CA ALA A 331 -10.15 20.89 3.99
C ALA A 331 -9.95 21.91 2.86
N SER A 332 -10.86 22.88 2.75
CA SER A 332 -10.84 23.97 1.77
C SER A 332 -10.79 25.33 2.46
N HIS A 333 -10.82 26.42 1.69
CA HIS A 333 -10.86 27.79 2.18
C HIS A 333 -12.14 28.09 2.99
N MET A 334 -13.16 27.23 2.87
CA MET A 334 -14.42 27.34 3.61
C MET A 334 -14.31 26.90 5.07
N PHE A 335 -13.14 26.45 5.55
CA PHE A 335 -12.94 25.97 6.91
C PHE A 335 -13.35 26.97 7.99
N GLU A 336 -13.24 28.28 7.71
CA GLU A 336 -13.59 29.35 8.65
C GLU A 336 -15.06 29.31 9.07
N ALA A 337 -15.96 28.77 8.23
CA ALA A 337 -17.36 28.61 8.57
C ALA A 337 -17.57 27.73 9.81
N PHE A 338 -16.66 26.79 10.07
CA PHE A 338 -16.70 25.89 11.23
C PHE A 338 -15.91 26.43 12.43
N LEU A 339 -15.31 27.61 12.33
CA LEU A 339 -14.63 28.26 13.45
C LEU A 339 -15.51 29.34 14.10
N LYS A 340 -16.59 29.75 13.43
CA LYS A 340 -17.55 30.73 13.95
C LYS A 340 -18.38 30.10 15.08
N GLY A 341 -18.34 30.72 16.26
CA GLY A 341 -19.09 30.32 17.44
C GLY A 341 -18.20 30.08 18.67
N PRO A 342 -18.79 29.91 19.87
CA PRO A 342 -18.04 29.74 21.11
C PRO A 342 -17.06 28.55 21.01
N VAL A 343 -15.81 28.73 21.42
CA VAL A 343 -14.74 27.71 21.28
C VAL A 343 -15.07 26.44 22.07
N ASN A 344 -15.87 26.55 23.13
CA ASN A 344 -16.25 25.43 24.02
C ASN A 344 -17.65 24.87 23.73
N SER A 345 -18.22 25.15 22.57
CA SER A 345 -19.53 24.60 22.19
C SER A 345 -19.44 23.71 20.96
N VAL A 346 -20.12 22.58 21.03
CA VAL A 346 -20.35 21.68 19.89
C VAL A 346 -21.20 22.42 18.85
N LEU A 347 -20.77 22.39 17.60
CA LEU A 347 -21.52 23.01 16.51
C LEU A 347 -22.79 22.19 16.20
N PRO A 348 -23.94 22.81 15.93
CA PRO A 348 -25.16 22.10 15.53
C PRO A 348 -25.13 21.77 14.02
N LEU A 349 -24.16 20.96 13.58
CA LEU A 349 -24.01 20.62 12.16
C LEU A 349 -24.88 19.43 11.76
N PHE A 350 -25.02 18.44 12.65
CA PHE A 350 -25.66 17.17 12.35
C PHE A 350 -27.11 17.11 12.78
#